data_AF-G7ZE27-F1
#
_entry.id   AF-G7ZE27-F1
#
_cell.length_a   1.000
_cell.length_b   1.000
_cell.length_c   1.000
_cell.angle_alpha   90.00
_cell.angle_beta   90.00
_cell.angle_gamma   90.00
#
_symmetry.space_group_name_H-M   'P 1'
#
loop_
_entity.id
_entity.type
_entity.pdbx_description
1 polymer ?
#
loop_
_entity_poly.entity_id
_entity_poly.type
_entity_poly.pdbx_seq_one_letter_code
_entity_poly.pdbx_strand_id
1 'polypeptide(L)'
;MNGTRGTAIHDLKGERARFSFQEVAGWPDGKQRTKLTTRLQGLAVQVHTEGLLVTLAAMMAGDSDDSRLANALSRWLLRESPLRALFDPATAAEAGPRLLLERAAGAGRSDYAALQTETVAFFDMMKLFATALDKSAKHEKGGAG
;
A
#
# COMPACT_ATOMS: atom_id res chain seq x y z
N MET A 1 35.61 -12.82 22.50
CA MET A 1 34.19 -12.85 22.07
C MET A 1 33.71 -11.42 21.94
N ASN A 2 33.50 -10.91 20.73
CA ASN A 2 32.76 -9.68 20.47
C ASN A 2 32.27 -9.73 19.02
N GLY A 3 31.12 -10.38 18.82
CA GLY A 3 30.40 -10.40 17.55
C GLY A 3 29.54 -9.15 17.44
N THR A 4 29.91 -8.31 16.49
CA THR A 4 29.15 -7.20 15.91
C THR A 4 27.65 -7.52 15.77
N ARG A 5 26.82 -6.92 16.62
CA ARG A 5 25.38 -6.74 16.32
C ARG A 5 25.25 -5.63 15.28
N GLY A 6 25.43 -5.98 14.02
CA GLY A 6 24.92 -5.16 12.93
C GLY A 6 23.40 -5.21 13.00
N THR A 7 22.78 -4.17 13.55
CA THR A 7 21.35 -3.91 13.41
C THR A 7 21.04 -3.91 11.91
N ALA A 8 20.25 -4.89 11.45
CA ALA A 8 19.72 -4.88 10.11
C ALA A 8 18.94 -3.56 9.92
N ILE A 9 19.51 -2.63 9.17
CA ILE A 9 18.76 -1.50 8.64
C ILE A 9 17.76 -2.15 7.70
N HIS A 10 16.52 -2.35 8.17
CA HIS A 10 15.46 -2.91 7.34
C HIS A 10 15.29 -1.99 6.13
N ASP A 11 15.57 -2.52 4.93
CA ASP A 11 15.40 -1.77 3.69
C ASP A 11 13.91 -1.55 3.46
N LEU A 12 13.43 -0.36 3.84
CA LEU A 12 12.04 0.06 3.68
C LEU A 12 11.57 -0.12 2.24
N LYS A 13 12.44 0.13 1.26
CA LYS A 13 12.11 -0.06 -0.16
C LYS A 13 11.93 -1.53 -0.51
N GLY A 14 12.83 -2.40 -0.04
CA GLY A 14 12.75 -3.84 -0.23
C GLY A 14 11.50 -4.46 0.41
N GLU A 15 11.19 -4.08 1.65
CA GLU A 15 9.98 -4.55 2.34
C GLU A 15 8.70 -4.07 1.64
N ARG A 16 8.67 -2.80 1.22
CA ARG A 16 7.56 -2.26 0.45
C ARG A 16 7.38 -3.00 -0.87
N ALA A 17 8.46 -3.31 -1.57
CA ALA A 17 8.43 -4.05 -2.82
C ALA A 17 7.87 -5.48 -2.60
N ARG A 18 8.39 -6.19 -1.59
CA ARG A 18 7.93 -7.53 -1.21
C ARG A 18 6.44 -7.55 -0.90
N PHE A 19 5.98 -6.67 -0.01
CA PHE A 19 4.59 -6.59 0.38
C PHE A 19 3.68 -6.19 -0.79
N SER A 20 4.06 -5.17 -1.57
CA SER A 20 3.30 -4.72 -2.74
C SER A 20 3.14 -5.83 -3.79
N PHE A 21 4.21 -6.58 -4.07
CA PHE A 21 4.14 -7.72 -4.98
C PHE A 21 3.19 -8.80 -4.47
N GLN A 22 3.30 -9.19 -3.20
CA GLN A 22 2.42 -10.22 -2.59
C GLN A 22 0.94 -9.83 -2.67
N GLU A 23 0.61 -8.57 -2.35
CA GLU A 23 -0.77 -8.09 -2.43
C GLU A 23 -1.30 -8.13 -3.87
N VAL A 24 -0.53 -7.65 -4.84
CA VAL A 24 -0.95 -7.59 -6.25
C VAL A 24 -0.97 -8.98 -6.92
N ALA A 25 -0.05 -9.87 -6.54
CA ALA A 25 -0.02 -11.23 -7.04
C ALA A 25 -1.28 -12.03 -6.65
N GLY A 26 -1.83 -11.77 -5.46
CA GLY A 26 -3.07 -12.38 -4.98
C GLY A 26 -4.36 -11.82 -5.59
N TRP A 27 -4.28 -10.92 -6.58
CA TRP A 27 -5.47 -10.39 -7.25
C TRP A 27 -6.04 -11.36 -8.28
N PRO A 28 -7.38 -11.43 -8.41
CA PRO A 28 -7.99 -12.24 -9.45
C PRO A 28 -7.66 -11.67 -10.84
N ASP A 29 -7.33 -12.55 -11.78
CA ASP A 29 -6.98 -12.16 -13.14
C ASP A 29 -8.15 -11.60 -13.94
N GLY A 30 -7.83 -10.95 -15.07
CA GLY A 30 -8.82 -10.43 -16.01
C GLY A 30 -9.31 -9.04 -15.64
N LYS A 31 -10.61 -8.79 -15.85
CA LYS A 31 -11.19 -7.43 -15.79
C LYS A 31 -10.97 -6.75 -14.43
N GLN A 32 -11.03 -7.50 -13.34
CA GLN A 32 -10.84 -6.94 -12.01
C GLN A 32 -9.39 -6.47 -11.78
N ARG A 33 -8.38 -7.28 -12.14
CA ARG A 33 -6.97 -6.84 -12.12
C ARG A 33 -6.78 -5.57 -12.93
N THR A 34 -7.29 -5.50 -14.17
CA THR A 34 -7.17 -4.30 -15.01
C THR A 34 -7.84 -3.08 -14.38
N LYS A 35 -9.02 -3.24 -13.75
CA LYS A 35 -9.72 -2.15 -13.04
C LYS A 35 -8.91 -1.65 -11.84
N LEU A 36 -8.42 -2.55 -10.99
CA LEU A 36 -7.57 -2.21 -9.84
C LEU A 36 -6.27 -1.53 -10.28
N THR A 37 -5.61 -2.05 -11.32
CA THR A 37 -4.41 -1.43 -11.92
C THR A 37 -4.69 -0.01 -12.39
N THR A 38 -5.83 0.21 -13.04
CA THR A 38 -6.25 1.55 -13.51
C THR A 38 -6.48 2.49 -12.34
N ARG A 39 -7.18 2.04 -11.28
CA ARG A 39 -7.40 2.84 -10.07
C ARG A 39 -6.10 3.28 -9.41
N LEU A 40 -5.11 2.38 -9.32
CA LEU A 40 -3.77 2.67 -8.79
C LEU A 40 -3.02 3.76 -9.56
N GLN A 41 -3.30 3.96 -10.85
CA GLN A 41 -2.61 4.98 -11.64
C GLN A 41 -2.84 6.40 -11.12
N GLY A 42 -4.00 6.66 -10.53
CA GLY A 42 -4.40 7.96 -9.99
C GLY A 42 -4.24 8.13 -8.48
N LEU A 43 -4.07 7.04 -7.72
CA LEU A 43 -4.07 7.11 -6.25
C LEU A 43 -2.90 7.90 -5.65
N ALA A 44 -1.69 7.72 -6.16
CA ALA A 44 -0.53 8.49 -5.68
C ALA A 44 -0.71 10.00 -5.93
N VAL A 45 -1.28 10.36 -7.09
CA VAL A 45 -1.61 11.75 -7.43
C VAL A 45 -2.68 12.29 -6.49
N GLN A 46 -3.75 11.51 -6.24
CA GLN A 46 -4.82 11.89 -5.33
C GLN A 46 -4.28 12.19 -3.91
N VAL A 47 -3.36 11.37 -3.40
CA VAL A 47 -2.72 11.61 -2.10
C VAL A 47 -1.89 12.90 -2.10
N HIS A 48 -1.21 13.22 -3.20
CA HIS A 48 -0.48 14.48 -3.33
C HIS A 48 -1.38 15.71 -3.37
N THR A 49 -2.52 15.62 -4.06
CA THR A 49 -3.42 16.77 -4.28
C THR A 49 -4.41 16.98 -3.15
N GLU A 50 -4.94 15.90 -2.57
CA GLU A 50 -6.02 15.92 -1.56
C GLU A 50 -5.53 15.56 -0.15
N GLY A 51 -4.36 14.94 -0.04
CA GLY A 51 -3.83 14.44 1.22
C GLY A 51 -4.32 13.03 1.58
N LEU A 52 -3.64 12.41 2.56
CA LEU A 52 -3.90 11.03 2.97
C LEU A 52 -5.31 10.84 3.55
N LEU A 53 -5.77 11.76 4.41
CA LEU A 53 -7.05 11.60 5.12
C LEU A 53 -8.24 11.62 4.16
N VAL A 54 -8.24 12.59 3.23
CA VAL A 54 -9.31 12.73 2.23
C VAL A 54 -9.31 11.54 1.29
N THR A 55 -8.14 11.14 0.80
CA THR A 55 -8.02 9.97 -0.10
C THR A 55 -8.51 8.69 0.59
N LEU A 56 -8.12 8.46 1.85
CA LEU A 56 -8.53 7.29 2.61
C LEU A 56 -10.04 7.28 2.87
N ALA A 57 -10.62 8.42 3.26
CA ALA A 57 -12.07 8.55 3.45
C ALA A 57 -12.84 8.28 2.15
N ALA A 58 -12.35 8.79 1.01
CA ALA A 58 -12.94 8.54 -0.30
C ALA A 58 -12.88 7.04 -0.66
N MET A 59 -11.75 6.37 -0.42
CA MET A 59 -11.63 4.93 -0.66
C MET A 59 -12.56 4.11 0.25
N MET A 60 -12.76 4.53 1.49
CA MET A 60 -13.69 3.88 2.42
C MET A 60 -15.16 4.02 2.01
N ALA A 61 -15.52 5.11 1.33
CA ALA A 61 -16.85 5.33 0.76
C ALA A 61 -17.03 4.73 -0.64
N GLY A 62 -15.94 4.23 -1.24
CA GLY A 62 -15.90 3.69 -2.60
C GLY A 62 -16.45 2.27 -2.70
N ASP A 63 -16.10 1.61 -3.79
CA ASP A 63 -16.55 0.24 -4.06
C ASP A 63 -15.65 -0.82 -3.38
N SER A 64 -15.86 -2.09 -3.73
CA SER A 64 -15.07 -3.20 -3.17
C SER A 64 -13.59 -3.14 -3.58
N ASP A 65 -13.26 -2.54 -4.72
CA ASP A 65 -11.89 -2.41 -5.19
C ASP A 65 -11.16 -1.31 -4.41
N ASP A 66 -11.82 -0.18 -4.16
CA ASP A 66 -11.31 0.85 -3.24
C ASP A 66 -11.15 0.31 -1.81
N SER A 67 -12.13 -0.44 -1.33
CA SER A 67 -12.07 -1.11 -0.02
C SER A 67 -10.87 -2.05 0.09
N ARG A 68 -10.58 -2.84 -0.97
CA ARG A 68 -9.40 -3.71 -1.02
C ARG A 68 -8.10 -2.91 -0.93
N LEU A 69 -7.98 -1.83 -1.68
CA LEU A 69 -6.79 -0.98 -1.68
C LEU A 69 -6.59 -0.26 -0.34
N ALA A 70 -7.66 0.20 0.29
CA ALA A 70 -7.62 0.84 1.60
C ALA A 70 -7.16 -0.15 2.68
N ASN A 71 -7.64 -1.40 2.63
CA ASN A 71 -7.20 -2.46 3.54
C ASN A 71 -5.71 -2.79 3.35
N ALA A 72 -5.23 -2.86 2.11
CA ALA A 72 -3.81 -3.10 1.83
C ALA A 72 -2.92 -1.97 2.38
N LEU A 73 -3.31 -0.71 2.17
CA LEU A 73 -2.61 0.46 2.72
C LEU A 73 -2.59 0.42 4.25
N SER A 74 -3.73 0.08 4.87
CA SER A 74 -3.86 0.03 6.33
C SER A 74 -2.96 -1.05 6.94
N ARG A 75 -2.93 -2.25 6.36
CA ARG A 75 -2.01 -3.31 6.77
C ARG A 75 -0.56 -2.87 6.63
N TRP A 76 -0.22 -2.22 5.52
CA TRP A 76 1.13 -1.71 5.31
C TRP A 76 1.52 -0.71 6.41
N LEU A 77 0.77 0.40 6.57
CA LEU A 77 1.17 1.48 7.46
C LEU A 77 1.03 1.15 8.95
N LEU A 78 0.07 0.30 9.35
CA LEU A 78 -0.18 0.00 10.75
C LEU A 78 0.54 -1.23 11.28
N ARG A 79 1.03 -2.13 10.40
CA ARG A 79 1.54 -3.44 10.83
C ARG A 79 2.84 -3.86 10.16
N GLU A 80 2.93 -3.75 8.83
CA GLU A 80 4.00 -4.38 8.07
C GLU A 80 5.18 -3.43 7.79
N SER A 81 4.93 -2.12 7.77
CA SER A 81 5.94 -1.13 7.42
C SER A 81 7.00 -0.97 8.52
N PRO A 82 8.30 -1.05 8.17
CA PRO A 82 9.40 -0.73 9.09
C PRO A 82 9.38 0.72 9.62
N LEU A 83 8.64 1.63 8.97
CA LEU A 83 8.52 3.03 9.38
C LEU A 83 7.93 3.17 10.80
N ARG A 84 7.04 2.25 11.19
CA ARG A 84 6.41 2.16 12.52
C ARG A 84 5.80 3.45 13.10
N ALA A 85 5.59 4.50 12.29
CA ALA A 85 5.09 5.80 12.74
C ALA A 85 3.74 5.69 13.49
N LEU A 86 2.88 4.75 13.08
CA LEU A 86 1.59 4.48 13.71
C LEU A 86 1.48 3.05 14.25
N PHE A 87 2.59 2.33 14.40
CA PHE A 87 2.55 0.95 14.86
C PHE A 87 2.20 0.91 16.35
N ASP A 88 1.21 0.10 16.70
CA ASP A 88 0.89 -0.24 18.08
C ASP A 88 0.60 -1.74 18.16
N PRO A 89 1.37 -2.51 18.95
CA PRO A 89 1.15 -3.94 19.08
C PRO A 89 -0.23 -4.28 19.66
N ALA A 90 -0.83 -3.39 20.47
CA ALA A 90 -2.13 -3.65 21.08
C ALA A 90 -3.27 -3.69 20.06
N THR A 91 -3.14 -2.99 18.94
CA THR A 91 -4.18 -2.86 17.91
C THR A 91 -3.74 -3.41 16.55
N ALA A 92 -2.57 -4.06 16.46
CA ALA A 92 -2.02 -4.53 15.18
C ALA A 92 -2.93 -5.56 14.48
N ALA A 93 -3.69 -6.34 15.27
CA ALA A 93 -4.69 -7.27 14.76
C ALA A 93 -5.89 -6.58 14.07
N GLU A 94 -6.17 -5.32 14.44
CA GLU A 94 -7.28 -4.51 13.95
C GLU A 94 -6.86 -3.56 12.81
N ALA A 95 -5.70 -3.81 12.19
CA ALA A 95 -5.15 -2.97 11.13
C ALA A 95 -6.12 -2.85 9.93
N GLY A 96 -6.87 -1.75 9.90
CA GLY A 96 -7.89 -1.48 8.90
C GLY A 96 -8.08 0.02 8.63
N PRO A 97 -8.85 0.37 7.59
CA PRO A 97 -8.97 1.75 7.09
C PRO A 97 -9.44 2.75 8.12
N ARG A 98 -10.41 2.35 8.94
CA ARG A 98 -10.95 3.20 10.00
C ARG A 98 -9.91 3.52 11.06
N LEU A 99 -9.18 2.52 11.55
CA LEU A 99 -8.11 2.72 12.53
C LEU A 99 -6.97 3.57 11.96
N LEU A 100 -6.62 3.37 10.68
CA LEU A 100 -5.62 4.20 10.02
C LEU A 100 -6.08 5.66 9.94
N LEU A 101 -7.35 5.90 9.58
CA LEU A 101 -7.91 7.24 9.50
C LEU A 101 -7.88 7.95 10.86
N GLU A 102 -8.32 7.27 11.91
CA GLU A 102 -8.33 7.79 13.29
C GLU A 102 -6.92 8.15 13.76
N ARG A 103 -5.93 7.27 13.50
CA ARG A 103 -4.53 7.49 13.88
C ARG A 103 -3.86 8.58 13.07
N ALA A 104 -4.08 8.61 11.77
CA ALA A 104 -3.53 9.64 10.90
C ALA A 104 -4.12 11.02 11.23
N ALA A 105 -5.40 11.11 11.64
CA ALA A 105 -6.02 12.36 12.05
C ALA A 105 -5.45 12.91 13.37
N GLY A 106 -5.02 12.03 14.28
CA GLY A 106 -4.36 12.38 15.54
C GLY A 106 -2.84 12.51 15.46
N ALA A 107 -2.23 12.21 14.31
CA ALA A 107 -0.77 12.16 14.18
C ALA A 107 -0.13 13.55 14.27
N GLY A 108 1.06 13.63 14.87
CA GLY A 108 1.87 14.84 14.82
C GLY A 108 2.28 15.19 13.38
N ARG A 109 2.64 16.45 13.14
CA ARG A 109 2.98 16.94 11.79
C ARG A 109 4.07 16.11 11.10
N SER A 110 5.12 15.71 11.83
CA SER A 110 6.21 14.89 11.29
C SER A 110 5.74 13.50 10.87
N ASP A 111 4.96 12.86 11.73
CA ASP A 111 4.48 11.50 11.50
C ASP A 111 3.46 11.48 10.37
N TYR A 112 2.57 12.48 10.33
CA TYR A 112 1.64 12.68 9.22
C TYR A 112 2.37 12.83 7.88
N ALA A 113 3.42 13.67 7.83
CA ALA A 113 4.21 13.85 6.61
C ALA A 113 4.94 12.57 6.19
N ALA A 114 5.47 11.80 7.15
CA ALA A 114 6.09 10.51 6.89
C ALA A 114 5.06 9.49 6.34
N LEU A 115 3.85 9.44 6.90
CA LEU A 115 2.76 8.58 6.42
C LEU A 115 2.31 8.95 5.01
N GLN A 116 2.16 10.24 4.71
CA GLN A 116 1.78 10.69 3.38
C GLN A 116 2.87 10.34 2.35
N THR A 117 4.14 10.54 2.69
CA THR A 117 5.28 10.17 1.85
C THR A 117 5.33 8.66 1.60
N GLU A 118 5.13 7.86 2.66
CA GLU A 118 5.12 6.41 2.56
C GLU A 118 3.92 5.89 1.74
N THR A 119 2.75 6.51 1.90
CA THR A 119 1.54 6.16 1.14
C THR A 119 1.74 6.33 -0.37
N VAL A 120 2.33 7.47 -0.78
CA VAL A 120 2.65 7.72 -2.19
C VAL A 120 3.59 6.63 -2.70
N ALA A 121 4.68 6.39 -1.99
CA ALA A 121 5.68 5.42 -2.41
C ALA A 121 5.13 3.99 -2.46
N PHE A 122 4.19 3.65 -1.56
CA PHE A 122 3.46 2.39 -1.54
C PHE A 122 2.57 2.23 -2.78
N PHE A 123 1.75 3.24 -3.10
CA PHE A 123 0.88 3.17 -4.29
C PHE A 123 1.66 3.13 -5.60
N ASP A 124 2.77 3.86 -5.72
CA ASP A 124 3.64 3.78 -6.89
C ASP A 124 4.24 2.38 -7.07
N MET A 125 4.66 1.74 -5.97
CA MET A 125 5.17 0.37 -6.01
C MET A 125 4.10 -0.64 -6.40
N MET A 126 2.90 -0.54 -5.82
CA MET A 126 1.76 -1.38 -6.21
C MET A 126 1.41 -1.20 -7.69
N LYS A 127 1.37 0.04 -8.18
CA LYS A 127 1.10 0.38 -9.58
C LYS A 127 2.11 -0.29 -10.52
N LEU A 128 3.40 -0.27 -10.16
CA LEU A 128 4.46 -0.89 -10.95
C LEU A 128 4.22 -2.39 -11.11
N PHE A 129 4.00 -3.12 -10.02
CA PHE A 129 3.74 -4.56 -10.06
C PHE A 129 2.42 -4.90 -10.75
N ALA A 130 1.36 -4.14 -10.49
CA ALA A 130 0.05 -4.36 -11.09
C ALA A 130 0.10 -4.19 -12.61
N THR A 131 0.85 -3.19 -13.09
CA THR A 131 1.09 -2.97 -14.51
C THR A 131 1.92 -4.10 -15.13
N ALA A 132 2.99 -4.55 -14.45
CA ALA A 132 3.84 -5.63 -14.96
C ALA A 132 3.08 -6.95 -15.10
N LEU A 133 2.31 -7.33 -14.08
CA LEU A 133 1.53 -8.57 -14.07
C LEU A 133 0.37 -8.54 -15.08
N ASP A 134 -0.32 -7.41 -15.22
CA ASP A 134 -1.39 -7.24 -16.22
C ASP A 134 -0.85 -7.34 -17.66
N LYS A 135 0.36 -6.81 -17.93
CA LYS A 135 1.03 -6.97 -19.23
C LYS A 135 1.45 -8.41 -19.49
N SER A 136 2.07 -9.07 -18.52
CA SER A 136 2.49 -10.49 -18.65
C SER A 136 1.31 -11.39 -19.02
N ALA A 137 0.20 -11.26 -18.29
CA ALA A 137 -1.00 -12.07 -18.51
C ALA A 137 -1.64 -11.84 -19.90
N LYS A 138 -1.51 -10.64 -20.47
CA LYS A 138 -1.99 -10.33 -21.83
C LYS A 138 -1.11 -10.98 -22.91
N HIS A 139 0.21 -10.99 -22.72
CA HIS A 139 1.13 -11.64 -23.65
C HIS A 139 0.93 -13.16 -23.69
N GLU A 140 0.72 -13.81 -22.54
CA GLU A 140 0.47 -15.25 -22.47
C GLU A 140 -0.83 -15.66 -23.19
N LYS A 141 -1.88 -14.83 -23.13
CA LYS A 141 -3.15 -15.10 -23.81
C LYS A 141 -3.13 -14.79 -25.31
N GLY A 142 -2.26 -13.88 -25.75
CA GLY A 142 -2.12 -13.47 -27.15
C GLY A 142 -1.17 -14.34 -27.98
N GLY A 143 -0.32 -15.16 -27.35
CA GLY A 143 0.66 -16.03 -28.02
C GLY A 143 0.18 -17.45 -28.35
N ALA A 144 -1.09 -17.77 -28.11
CA ALA A 144 -1.67 -19.10 -28.34
C ALA A 144 -2.52 -19.20 -29.63
N GLY A 145 -2.28 -18.29 -30.60
CA GLY A 145 -3.00 -18.22 -31.87
C GLY A 145 -2.14 -18.63 -33.05
#